data_AF-A0A371LIN0-F1
#
_entry.id   AF-A0A371LIN0-F1
#
_cell.length_a   1.000
_cell.length_b   1.000
_cell.length_c   1.000
_cell.angle_alpha   90.00
_cell.angle_beta   90.00
_cell.angle_gamma   90.00
#
_symmetry.space_group_name_H-M   'P 1'
#
loop_
_entity.id
_entity.type
_entity.pdbx_description
1 polymer ?
#
loop_
_entity_poly.entity_id
_entity_poly.type
_entity_poly.pdbx_seq_one_letter_code
_entity_poly.pdbx_strand_id
1 'polypeptide(L)'
;AKRRNCFHPETKIWYEDETGQLRYDEIAAFVETYLEQSDVEFDDFGTAVGELEGVDGNLRVPSLTADGDRVSRPVEAVSKHDAPNHLVRVRTESGRSITVTPDHGVHVYDDERDAVVGKEAREIDGNDRLVIPDSIGSDDTSRDPQR
;
A
#
# COMPACT_ATOMS: atom_id res chain seq x y z
N ALA A 1 -19.59 7.68 0.35
CA ALA A 1 -18.67 7.49 1.49
C ALA A 1 -17.25 7.68 0.97
N LYS A 2 -16.40 8.48 1.64
CA LYS A 2 -14.95 8.47 1.34
C LYS A 2 -14.46 7.03 1.57
N ARG A 3 -13.87 6.40 0.56
CA ARG A 3 -13.30 5.06 0.69
C ARG A 3 -12.13 5.13 1.65
N ARG A 4 -12.17 4.36 2.73
CA ARG A 4 -11.05 4.26 3.68
C ARG A 4 -10.12 3.16 3.17
N ASN A 5 -9.18 3.52 2.29
CA ASN A 5 -8.15 2.63 1.81
C ASN A 5 -6.90 2.74 2.71
N CYS A 6 -7.02 2.34 3.97
CA CYS A 6 -5.93 2.44 4.94
C CYS A 6 -5.28 1.07 5.23
N PHE A 7 -3.98 1.10 5.50
CA PHE A 7 -3.18 -0.04 5.95
C PHE A 7 -2.98 0.01 7.47
N HIS A 8 -2.72 -1.13 8.09
CA HIS A 8 -2.25 -1.17 9.48
C HIS A 8 -0.87 -0.50 9.59
N PRO A 9 -0.56 0.24 10.68
CA PRO A 9 0.69 0.99 10.84
C PRO A 9 1.97 0.18 10.63
N GLU A 10 1.98 -1.09 11.05
CA GLU A 10 3.12 -2.00 10.92
C GLU A 10 3.30 -2.56 9.49
N THR A 11 2.40 -2.22 8.56
CA THR A 11 2.50 -2.68 7.16
C THR A 11 3.77 -2.13 6.55
N LYS A 12 4.59 -3.02 5.98
CA LYS A 12 5.84 -2.61 5.34
C LYS A 12 5.60 -2.13 3.93
N ILE A 13 6.30 -1.07 3.53
CA ILE A 13 6.23 -0.49 2.19
C ILE A 13 7.63 -0.35 1.61
N TRP A 14 7.69 -0.45 0.29
CA TRP A 14 8.87 -0.09 -0.49
C TRP A 14 8.66 1.29 -1.10
N TYR A 15 9.64 2.17 -1.01
CA TYR A 15 9.63 3.47 -1.67
C TYR A 15 11.04 3.87 -2.06
N GLU A 16 11.18 4.60 -3.15
CA GLU A 16 12.40 5.26 -3.55
C GLU A 16 12.41 6.64 -2.89
N ASP A 17 13.46 6.91 -2.11
CA ASP A 17 13.63 8.20 -1.44
C ASP A 17 14.14 9.27 -2.41
N GLU A 18 14.32 10.48 -1.89
CA GLU A 18 14.77 11.67 -2.62
C GLU A 18 16.16 11.50 -3.25
N THR A 19 16.96 10.57 -2.72
CA THR A 19 18.31 10.26 -3.20
C THR A 19 18.31 9.19 -4.31
N GLY A 20 17.13 8.63 -4.63
CA GLY A 20 16.98 7.51 -5.55
C GLY A 20 17.24 6.15 -4.88
N GLN A 21 17.37 6.09 -3.55
CA GLN A 21 17.62 4.85 -2.83
C GLN A 21 16.29 4.15 -2.51
N LEU A 22 16.22 2.86 -2.82
CA LEU A 22 15.09 2.02 -2.44
C LEU A 22 15.13 1.71 -0.94
N ARG A 23 14.08 2.10 -0.22
CA ARG A 23 13.87 1.93 1.22
C ARG A 23 12.78 0.91 1.51
N TYR A 24 12.85 0.28 2.68
CA TYR A 24 11.87 -0.67 3.16
C TYR A 24 11.55 -0.44 4.63
N ASP A 25 10.44 0.24 4.89
CA ASP A 25 10.06 0.72 6.23
C ASP A 25 8.60 0.41 6.53
N GLU A 26 8.17 0.69 7.77
CA GLU A 26 6.75 0.67 8.13
C GLU A 26 6.04 1.90 7.56
N ILE A 27 4.82 1.71 7.05
CA ILE A 27 4.01 2.81 6.53
C ILE A 27 3.76 3.88 7.60
N ALA A 28 3.67 3.51 8.88
CA ALA A 28 3.56 4.48 9.96
C ALA A 28 4.79 5.39 10.02
N ALA A 29 6.00 4.83 10.02
CA ALA A 29 7.23 5.62 10.07
C ALA A 29 7.34 6.56 8.85
N PHE A 30 7.01 6.06 7.66
CA PHE A 30 6.95 6.85 6.44
C PHE A 30 5.94 8.01 6.55
N VAL A 31 4.70 7.71 6.92
CA VAL A 31 3.62 8.72 7.00
C VAL A 31 3.92 9.77 8.06
N GLU A 32 4.36 9.40 9.26
CA GLU A 32 4.67 10.39 10.31
C GLU A 32 5.84 11.30 9.89
N THR A 33 6.89 10.73 9.30
CA THR A 33 8.06 11.48 8.81
C THR A 33 7.67 12.56 7.80
N TYR A 34 6.78 12.24 6.86
CA TYR A 34 6.39 13.17 5.80
C TYR A 34 5.23 14.09 6.19
N LEU A 35 4.39 13.71 7.16
CA LEU A 35 3.44 14.64 7.79
C LEU A 35 4.17 15.75 8.55
N GLU A 36 5.27 15.46 9.23
CA GLU A 36 6.06 16.47 9.94
C GLU A 36 6.74 17.49 9.00
N GLN A 37 6.89 17.14 7.71
CA GLN A 37 7.58 17.94 6.69
C GLN A 37 6.63 18.64 5.72
N SER A 38 5.33 18.36 5.77
CA SER A 38 4.32 18.91 4.86
C SER A 38 3.42 19.94 5.54
N ASP A 39 2.67 20.69 4.74
CA ASP A 39 1.55 21.49 5.25
C ASP A 39 0.36 20.55 5.51
N VAL A 40 0.01 20.36 6.78
CA VAL A 40 -0.98 19.37 7.20
C VAL A 40 -2.35 19.99 7.40
N GLU A 41 -3.32 19.48 6.65
CA GLU A 41 -4.73 19.77 6.85
C GLU A 41 -5.41 18.67 7.66
N PHE A 42 -6.37 19.06 8.51
CA PHE A 42 -7.20 18.15 9.28
C PHE A 42 -8.65 18.26 8.83
N ASP A 43 -9.31 17.13 8.59
CA ASP A 43 -10.75 17.10 8.34
C ASP A 43 -11.58 16.96 9.64
N ASP A 44 -12.91 17.12 9.52
CA ASP A 44 -13.85 17.07 10.65
C ASP A 44 -13.87 15.70 11.38
N PHE A 45 -13.20 14.68 10.84
CA PHE A 45 -13.10 13.34 11.41
C PHE A 45 -11.73 13.04 12.01
N GLY A 46 -10.83 14.04 12.07
CA GLY A 46 -9.48 13.88 12.61
C GLY A 46 -8.48 13.26 11.63
N THR A 47 -8.84 13.11 10.35
CA THR A 47 -7.89 12.67 9.33
C THR A 47 -6.88 13.78 9.07
N ALA A 48 -5.59 13.48 9.25
CA ALA A 48 -4.49 14.33 8.84
C ALA A 48 -4.10 14.02 7.40
N VAL A 49 -3.96 15.04 6.55
CA VAL A 49 -3.49 14.93 5.17
C VAL A 49 -2.36 15.92 4.98
N GLY A 50 -1.20 15.43 4.53
CA GLY A 50 -0.06 16.26 4.15
C GLY A 50 0.19 16.13 2.65
N GLU A 51 -0.01 17.23 1.92
CA GLU A 51 0.39 17.33 0.52
C GLU A 51 1.92 17.41 0.44
N LEU A 52 2.51 16.64 -0.47
CA LEU A 52 3.97 16.60 -0.64
C LEU A 52 4.47 17.59 -1.70
N GLU A 53 3.56 18.40 -2.26
CA GLU A 53 3.92 19.50 -3.15
C GLU A 53 4.75 20.55 -2.38
N GLY A 54 6.07 20.52 -2.58
CA GLY A 54 7.02 21.43 -1.94
C GLY A 54 7.81 20.82 -0.77
N VAL A 55 7.54 19.57 -0.40
CA VAL A 55 8.49 18.77 0.37
C VAL A 55 9.65 18.45 -0.56
N ASP A 56 10.89 18.75 -0.15
CA ASP A 56 12.07 18.29 -0.88
C ASP A 56 11.96 16.77 -0.99
N GLY A 57 11.91 16.24 -2.21
CA GLY A 57 11.82 14.79 -2.39
C GLY A 57 10.95 14.32 -3.54
N ASN A 58 11.60 13.70 -4.53
CA ASN A 58 10.89 13.00 -5.61
C ASN A 58 10.53 11.57 -5.15
N LEU A 59 9.74 11.45 -4.08
CA LEU A 59 9.36 10.16 -3.51
C LEU A 59 8.55 9.35 -4.49
N ARG A 60 8.91 8.07 -4.63
CA ARG A 60 8.23 7.18 -5.56
C ARG A 60 7.92 5.83 -4.95
N VAL A 61 6.79 5.25 -5.34
CA VAL A 61 6.37 3.92 -4.90
C VAL A 61 6.26 2.96 -6.09
N PRO A 62 6.68 1.70 -5.92
CA PRO A 62 6.34 0.64 -6.86
C PRO A 62 4.83 0.53 -7.02
N SER A 63 4.37 0.49 -8.26
CA SER A 63 2.97 0.50 -8.65
C SER A 63 2.73 -0.45 -9.82
N LEU A 64 1.46 -0.75 -10.09
CA LEU A 64 1.02 -1.56 -11.24
C LEU A 64 0.12 -0.72 -12.16
N THR A 65 0.26 -0.89 -13.47
CA THR A 65 -0.73 -0.42 -14.45
C THR A 65 -1.96 -1.33 -14.46
N ALA A 66 -3.03 -0.91 -15.14
CA ALA A 66 -4.22 -1.74 -15.30
C ALA A 66 -3.93 -3.05 -16.06
N ASP A 67 -2.92 -3.03 -16.93
CA ASP A 67 -2.45 -4.19 -17.70
C ASP A 67 -1.46 -5.07 -16.90
N GLY A 68 -1.13 -4.69 -15.66
CA GLY A 68 -0.25 -5.46 -14.78
C GLY A 68 1.25 -5.12 -14.90
N ASP A 69 1.62 -4.10 -15.68
CA ASP A 69 3.02 -3.67 -15.81
C ASP A 69 3.50 -2.94 -14.56
N ARG A 70 4.73 -3.23 -14.15
CA ARG A 70 5.36 -2.56 -13.01
C ARG A 70 5.86 -1.17 -13.42
N VAL A 71 5.46 -0.17 -12.66
CA VAL A 71 5.85 1.23 -12.86
C VAL A 71 6.22 1.86 -11.52
N SER A 72 7.03 2.92 -11.56
CA SER A 72 7.33 3.75 -10.39
C SER A 72 6.51 5.03 -10.48
N ARG A 73 5.70 5.34 -9.46
CA ARG A 73 4.81 6.51 -9.44
C ARG A 73 5.16 7.46 -8.30
N PRO A 74 5.09 8.79 -8.52
CA PRO A 74 5.32 9.76 -7.46
C PRO A 74 4.25 9.63 -6.37
N VAL A 75 4.62 9.96 -5.13
CA VAL A 75 3.70 10.09 -4.00
C VAL A 75 3.26 11.55 -3.93
N GLU A 76 1.95 11.80 -4.05
CA GLU A 76 1.40 13.16 -4.05
C GLU A 76 1.08 13.64 -2.63
N ALA A 77 0.56 12.74 -1.79
CA ALA A 77 0.18 13.06 -0.41
C ALA A 77 0.33 11.84 0.50
N VAL A 78 0.48 12.12 1.80
CA VAL A 78 0.34 11.12 2.87
C VAL A 78 -0.88 11.45 3.72
N SER A 79 -1.53 10.42 4.27
CA SER A 79 -2.64 10.64 5.18
C SER A 79 -2.67 9.64 6.32
N LYS A 80 -3.12 10.11 7.48
CA LYS A 80 -3.31 9.34 8.70
C LYS A 80 -4.73 9.49 9.16
N HIS A 81 -5.38 8.36 9.43
CA HIS A 81 -6.80 8.28 9.78
C HIS A 81 -6.94 7.59 11.12
N ASP A 82 -7.93 8.01 11.90
CA ASP A 82 -8.35 7.23 13.05
C ASP A 82 -8.83 5.85 12.61
N ALA A 83 -8.27 4.82 13.26
CA ALA A 83 -8.53 3.44 12.92
C ALA A 83 -9.99 3.08 13.21
N PRO A 84 -10.68 2.35 12.31
CA PRO A 84 -11.97 1.79 12.63
C PRO A 84 -11.84 0.67 13.67
N ASN A 85 -12.96 0.29 14.26
CA ASN A 85 -12.97 -0.75 15.30
C ASN A 85 -12.47 -2.12 14.81
N HIS A 86 -12.52 -2.41 13.51
CA HIS A 86 -12.27 -3.74 12.95
C HIS A 86 -11.42 -3.61 11.68
N LEU A 87 -10.42 -4.49 11.56
CA LEU A 87 -9.54 -4.61 10.40
C LEU A 87 -9.63 -6.02 9.81
N VAL A 88 -9.29 -6.16 8.54
CA VAL A 88 -9.22 -7.42 7.82
C VAL A 88 -7.77 -7.80 7.65
N ARG A 89 -7.39 -9.00 8.12
CA ARG A 89 -6.09 -9.60 7.84
C ARG A 89 -6.23 -10.60 6.70
N VAL A 90 -5.57 -10.30 5.60
CA VAL A 90 -5.50 -11.16 4.42
C VAL A 90 -4.18 -11.95 4.50
N ARG A 91 -4.25 -13.26 4.32
CA ARG A 91 -3.07 -14.14 4.30
C ARG A 91 -3.12 -15.04 3.08
N THR A 92 -2.05 -15.03 2.29
CA THR A 92 -1.91 -15.92 1.14
C THR A 92 -1.37 -17.28 1.58
N GLU A 93 -1.58 -18.31 0.75
CA GLU A 93 -1.01 -19.64 0.99
C GLU A 93 0.53 -19.62 1.01
N SER A 94 1.14 -18.71 0.23
CA SER A 94 2.59 -18.46 0.25
C SER A 94 3.11 -17.81 1.55
N GLY A 95 2.22 -17.48 2.50
CA GLY A 95 2.58 -16.96 3.81
C GLY A 95 2.67 -15.43 3.89
N ARG A 96 2.53 -14.70 2.77
CA ARG A 96 2.43 -13.23 2.79
C ARG A 96 1.15 -12.82 3.50
N SER A 97 1.19 -11.72 4.25
CA SER A 97 -0.01 -11.18 4.88
C SER A 97 -0.01 -9.67 4.92
N ILE A 98 -1.18 -9.08 4.77
CA ILE A 98 -1.42 -7.66 4.97
C ILE A 98 -2.61 -7.48 5.91
N THR A 99 -2.62 -6.40 6.67
CA THR A 99 -3.76 -6.02 7.51
C THR A 99 -4.25 -4.65 7.05
N VAL A 100 -5.51 -4.59 6.62
CA VAL A 100 -6.10 -3.42 5.99
C VAL A 100 -7.51 -3.15 6.53
N THR A 101 -8.03 -1.99 6.21
CA THR A 101 -9.42 -1.63 6.48
C THR A 101 -10.40 -2.45 5.63
N PRO A 102 -11.66 -2.67 6.08
CA PRO A 102 -12.61 -3.52 5.36
C PRO A 102 -12.93 -3.07 3.93
N ASP A 103 -12.97 -1.75 3.70
CA ASP A 103 -13.25 -1.13 2.39
C ASP A 103 -11.99 -1.03 1.51
N HIS A 104 -10.83 -1.51 1.99
CA HIS A 104 -9.57 -1.40 1.26
C HIS A 104 -9.61 -2.24 -0.01
N GLY A 105 -9.45 -1.59 -1.16
CA GLY A 105 -9.40 -2.28 -2.45
C GLY A 105 -8.11 -3.09 -2.63
N VAL A 106 -8.23 -4.37 -2.89
CA VAL A 106 -7.14 -5.25 -3.34
C VAL A 106 -7.37 -5.68 -4.78
N HIS A 107 -6.35 -6.25 -5.42
CA HIS A 107 -6.47 -6.82 -6.76
C HIS A 107 -6.51 -8.34 -6.70
N VAL A 108 -7.48 -8.93 -7.40
CA VAL A 108 -7.62 -10.38 -7.58
C VAL A 108 -7.66 -10.70 -9.07
N TYR A 109 -7.19 -11.87 -9.45
CA TYR A 109 -7.29 -12.38 -10.82
C TYR A 109 -8.62 -13.13 -11.00
N ASP A 110 -9.41 -12.70 -11.98
CA ASP A 110 -10.70 -13.27 -12.34
C ASP A 110 -10.51 -14.25 -13.52
N ASP A 111 -10.64 -15.56 -13.24
CA ASP A 111 -10.47 -16.63 -14.23
C ASP A 111 -11.53 -16.58 -15.35
N GLU A 112 -12.75 -16.06 -15.09
CA GLU A 112 -13.82 -16.00 -16.08
C GLU A 112 -13.59 -14.87 -17.09
N ARG A 113 -13.04 -13.74 -16.61
CA ARG A 113 -12.76 -12.55 -17.41
C ARG A 113 -11.35 -12.52 -17.99
N ASP A 114 -10.47 -13.40 -17.54
CA ASP A 114 -9.03 -13.40 -17.84
C ASP A 114 -8.41 -12.01 -17.57
N ALA A 115 -8.71 -11.45 -16.40
CA ALA A 115 -8.37 -10.07 -16.08
C ALA A 115 -8.11 -9.85 -14.58
N VAL A 116 -7.33 -8.81 -14.26
CA VAL A 116 -7.18 -8.32 -12.90
C VAL A 116 -8.33 -7.38 -12.56
N VAL A 117 -9.01 -7.63 -11.44
CA VAL A 117 -10.14 -6.83 -10.96
C VAL A 117 -9.92 -6.37 -9.52
N GLY A 118 -10.51 -5.23 -9.17
CA GLY A 118 -10.52 -4.72 -7.79
C GLY A 118 -11.63 -5.38 -6.96
N LYS A 119 -11.31 -5.76 -5.72
CA LYS A 119 -12.25 -6.31 -4.73
C LYS A 119 -11.99 -5.67 -3.37
N GLU A 120 -13.02 -5.40 -2.57
CA GLU A 120 -12.79 -4.88 -1.22
C GLU A 120 -12.29 -5.98 -0.28
N ALA A 121 -11.45 -5.64 0.70
CA ALA A 121 -10.86 -6.61 1.60
C ALA A 121 -11.90 -7.47 2.34
N ARG A 122 -13.05 -6.89 2.69
CA ARG A 122 -14.17 -7.62 3.33
C ARG A 122 -14.85 -8.65 2.45
N GLU A 123 -14.68 -8.55 1.13
CA GLU A 123 -15.30 -9.45 0.16
C GLU A 123 -14.37 -10.60 -0.23
N ILE A 124 -13.09 -10.55 0.16
CA ILE A 124 -12.13 -11.61 -0.15
C ILE A 124 -12.50 -12.89 0.60
N ASP A 125 -12.46 -14.02 -0.10
CA ASP A 125 -12.57 -15.37 0.45
C ASP A 125 -11.42 -16.29 0.00
N GLY A 126 -11.45 -17.54 0.46
CA GLY A 126 -10.37 -18.50 0.22
C GLY A 126 -10.19 -18.95 -1.24
N ASN A 127 -11.12 -18.61 -2.13
CA ASN A 127 -11.03 -18.95 -3.55
C ASN A 127 -10.42 -17.81 -4.39
N ASP A 128 -10.27 -16.61 -3.82
CA ASP A 128 -9.72 -15.47 -4.54
C ASP A 128 -8.20 -15.61 -4.74
N ARG A 129 -7.75 -15.32 -5.97
CA ARG A 129 -6.33 -15.29 -6.32
C ARG A 129 -5.80 -13.87 -6.28
N LEU A 130 -5.20 -13.49 -5.15
CA LEU A 130 -4.59 -12.18 -4.98
C LEU A 130 -3.42 -11.96 -5.94
N VAL A 131 -3.39 -10.80 -6.57
CA VAL A 131 -2.25 -10.37 -7.36
C VAL A 131 -1.12 -9.97 -6.41
N ILE A 132 0.02 -10.65 -6.55
CA ILE A 132 1.22 -10.36 -5.79
C ILE A 132 2.38 -10.07 -6.75
N PRO A 133 3.27 -9.13 -6.43
CA PRO A 133 4.47 -8.91 -7.21
C PRO A 133 5.44 -10.09 -7.00
N ASP A 134 6.00 -10.62 -8.09
CA ASP A 134 7.05 -11.66 -8.02
C ASP A 134 8.38 -11.12 -7.46
N SER A 135 8.61 -9.81 -7.61
CA SER A 135 9.75 -9.05 -7.05
C SER A 135 9.44 -7.55 -7.01
N ILE A 136 10.16 -6.79 -6.20
CA ILE A 136 10.09 -5.32 -6.14
C ILE A 136 11.51 -4.79 -6.37
N GLY A 137 11.91 -4.60 -7.63
CA GLY A 137 13.28 -4.16 -7.96
C GLY A 137 14.37 -5.17 -7.59
N SER A 138 15.59 -4.95 -8.09
CA SER A 138 16.72 -5.87 -7.99
C SER A 138 17.39 -5.82 -6.61
N ASP A 139 16.74 -6.39 -5.59
CA ASP A 139 17.37 -7.04 -4.42
C ASP A 139 16.27 -7.63 -3.52
N ASP A 140 15.41 -8.47 -4.09
CA ASP A 140 14.60 -9.40 -3.28
C ASP A 140 15.52 -10.52 -2.74
N THR A 141 16.45 -10.15 -1.86
CA THR A 141 17.30 -11.07 -1.10
C THR A 141 16.56 -11.69 0.10
N SER A 142 15.26 -11.44 0.22
CA SER A 142 14.37 -12.04 1.22
C SER A 142 13.54 -13.23 0.70
N ARG A 143 13.97 -13.88 -0.40
CA ARG A 143 13.56 -15.27 -0.63
C ARG A 143 14.44 -16.19 0.21
N ASP A 144 13.95 -16.59 1.37
CA ASP A 144 14.42 -17.82 2.00
C ASP A 144 13.98 -19.00 1.10
N PRO A 145 14.88 -19.73 0.42
CA PRO A 145 14.52 -20.75 -0.55
C PRO A 145 14.23 -22.12 0.09
N GLN A 146 13.82 -22.16 1.36
CA GLN A 146 13.48 -23.41 2.05
C GLN A 146 12.16 -23.32 2.80
N ARG A 147 11.06 -23.68 2.12
CA ARG A 147 10.08 -24.66 2.63
C ARG A 147 9.02 -25.02 1.59
#